data_AF-A0A3B4D462-F1
#
_entry.id   AF-A0A3B4D462-F1
#
_cell.length_a   1.000
_cell.length_b   1.000
_cell.length_c   1.000
_cell.angle_alpha   90.00
_cell.angle_beta   90.00
_cell.angle_gamma   90.00
#
_symmetry.space_group_name_H-M   'P 1'
#
loop_
_entity.id
_entity.type
_entity.pdbx_description
1 polymer ?
#
loop_
_entity_poly.entity_id
_entity_poly.type
_entity_poly.pdbx_seq_one_letter_code
_entity_poly.pdbx_strand_id
1 'polypeptide(L)'
;MPAVVPSAMLLQASLFLHCVLLTLGQYDICKSLVSTDDGPTWEFYACQPRPMLMKDYMQIRVDPPDITCGNPPERFCTLENPYLCSDECDASTPDLAHPPQLMQDRERSGLITYWQTVTWSRFPEPLLANITLSWNKSLEVTDDIEITFEYGRPTIMVLEKSLDKGRSWQPYQYYADDCMEAFGMPAKRVQDLSAANVTRVICTEQYSRWVGSKNDKIVRFEVRYRFAIFAGPKLLNMDNLYTRMESMKGLRDFFTFTDLRLRLLRPALGGTYVQRDNLLKYFYAISNIEVQARCKCNLHAGQCTFREGSLQCDCEHNTTGQDCARCERGFKAKSWKPGSYLPTPNGSPNTCEAAGTLGNCECYGHSNRCSYIDFINIVTCVSCKHNTRGQNCQHCRLGYFRNASAELDDENVCIECNCNQLGSLHARCNETGFCQCREGTTGQKCEDCLPGYNWKQGCIPNVCDDEMLQCLNGGTCFQNQKCMCPPEFKGVLCEQLRCEGEKGCNGASACYLSLITTVLCLLTSSLLRASA
;
A
#
# COMPACT_ATOMS: atom_id res chain seq x y z
N MET A 1 16.62 0.51 57.12
CA MET A 1 16.05 -0.84 56.91
C MET A 1 15.22 -0.78 55.64
N PRO A 2 15.65 -1.39 54.52
CA PRO A 2 14.85 -1.39 53.30
C PRO A 2 13.69 -2.37 53.48
N ALA A 3 12.49 -1.95 53.10
CA ALA A 3 11.29 -2.77 53.17
C ALA A 3 11.40 -3.92 52.17
N VAL A 4 11.52 -5.15 52.70
CA VAL A 4 11.48 -6.38 51.91
C VAL A 4 10.04 -6.55 51.43
N VAL A 5 9.79 -6.34 50.13
CA VAL A 5 8.52 -6.68 49.50
C VAL A 5 8.33 -8.20 49.64
N PRO A 6 7.21 -8.71 50.20
CA PRO A 6 7.03 -10.14 50.41
C PRO A 6 7.03 -10.87 49.06
N SER A 7 7.80 -11.95 48.95
CA SER A 7 7.88 -12.84 47.79
C SER A 7 6.51 -13.35 47.30
N ALA A 8 5.51 -13.38 48.17
CA ALA A 8 4.11 -13.69 47.82
C ALA A 8 3.45 -12.64 46.91
N MET A 9 3.80 -11.35 47.05
CA MET A 9 3.24 -10.27 46.21
C MET A 9 3.86 -10.26 44.81
N LEU A 10 5.13 -10.62 44.69
CA LEU A 10 5.79 -10.85 43.40
C LEU A 10 5.22 -12.06 42.66
N LEU A 11 4.92 -13.15 43.39
CA LEU A 11 4.27 -14.33 42.81
C LEU A 11 2.84 -14.05 42.35
N GLN A 12 2.06 -13.31 43.15
CA GLN A 12 0.70 -12.90 42.79
C GLN A 12 0.70 -11.93 41.61
N ALA A 13 1.60 -10.95 41.56
CA ALA A 13 1.75 -10.04 40.43
C ALA A 13 2.19 -10.78 39.16
N SER A 14 3.09 -11.76 39.27
CA SER A 14 3.51 -12.60 38.14
C SER A 14 2.37 -13.51 37.67
N LEU A 15 1.60 -14.12 38.57
CA LEU A 15 0.40 -14.88 38.21
C LEU A 15 -0.66 -14.00 37.55
N PHE A 16 -0.86 -12.78 38.05
CA PHE A 16 -1.81 -11.82 37.48
C PHE A 16 -1.36 -11.35 36.10
N LEU A 17 -0.06 -11.06 35.92
CA LEU A 17 0.52 -10.70 34.63
C LEU A 17 0.44 -11.87 33.63
N HIS A 18 0.68 -13.10 34.09
CA HIS A 18 0.54 -14.31 33.28
C HIS A 18 -0.94 -14.57 32.90
N CYS A 19 -1.87 -14.36 33.83
CA CYS A 19 -3.31 -14.42 33.55
C CYS A 19 -3.78 -13.32 32.59
N VAL A 20 -3.27 -12.09 32.72
CA VAL A 20 -3.57 -10.98 31.80
C VAL A 20 -3.03 -11.29 30.40
N LEU A 21 -1.80 -11.81 30.28
CA LEU A 21 -1.21 -12.25 29.02
C LEU A 21 -1.99 -13.41 28.37
N LEU A 22 -2.59 -14.30 29.15
CA LEU A 22 -3.44 -15.40 28.65
C LEU A 22 -4.83 -14.92 28.15
N THR A 23 -5.24 -13.68 28.46
CA THR A 23 -6.53 -13.11 28.00
C THR A 23 -6.40 -12.20 26.77
N LEU A 24 -5.17 -11.97 26.29
CA LEU A 24 -4.90 -11.16 25.11
C LEU A 24 -4.86 -12.08 23.89
N GLY A 25 -5.79 -11.87 22.96
CA GLY A 25 -5.73 -12.50 21.64
C GLY A 25 -4.48 -12.05 20.90
N GLN A 26 -3.95 -12.93 20.06
CA GLN A 26 -2.68 -12.76 19.31
C GLN A 26 -2.57 -11.42 18.54
N TYR A 27 -3.71 -10.83 18.14
CA TYR A 27 -3.76 -9.60 17.34
C TYR A 27 -4.61 -8.50 18.02
N ASP A 28 -4.73 -8.50 19.35
CA ASP A 28 -5.54 -7.51 20.07
C ASP A 28 -4.82 -6.14 20.21
N ILE A 29 -3.49 -6.12 20.12
CA ILE A 29 -2.65 -4.95 20.39
C ILE A 29 -1.97 -4.48 19.09
N CYS A 30 -2.14 -3.20 18.73
CA CYS A 30 -1.53 -2.61 17.53
C CYS A 30 -0.09 -2.12 17.73
N LYS A 31 0.32 -1.84 18.97
CA LYS A 31 1.65 -1.34 19.29
C LYS A 31 2.05 -1.64 20.73
N SER A 32 3.32 -1.88 20.96
CA SER A 32 3.88 -2.02 22.32
C SER A 32 5.13 -1.16 22.48
N LEU A 33 5.41 -0.75 23.72
CA LEU A 33 6.61 0.00 24.05
C LEU A 33 7.74 -1.00 24.35
N VAL A 34 8.77 -1.00 23.53
CA VAL A 34 9.92 -1.91 23.64
C VAL A 34 11.16 -1.11 24.02
N SER A 35 11.89 -1.59 25.01
CA SER A 35 13.16 -0.99 25.42
C SER A 35 14.29 -1.46 24.50
N THR A 36 14.89 -0.53 23.77
CA THR A 36 16.09 -0.77 22.95
C THR A 36 17.30 -0.09 23.59
N ASP A 37 18.51 -0.43 23.12
CA ASP A 37 19.75 0.19 23.62
C ASP A 37 19.75 1.73 23.46
N ASP A 38 19.00 2.25 22.49
CA ASP A 38 18.81 3.68 22.22
C ASP A 38 17.60 4.30 22.97
N GLY A 39 16.94 3.54 23.85
CA GLY A 39 15.78 3.97 24.65
C GLY A 39 14.46 3.27 24.27
N PRO A 40 13.35 3.67 24.92
CA PRO A 40 12.04 3.07 24.66
C PRO A 40 11.47 3.53 23.30
N THR A 41 11.18 2.59 22.43
CA THR A 41 10.61 2.83 21.09
C THR A 41 9.27 2.10 20.93
N TRP A 42 8.40 2.64 20.07
CA TRP A 42 7.14 1.99 19.73
C TRP A 42 7.34 0.98 18.61
N GLU A 43 7.02 -0.28 18.88
CA GLU A 43 6.93 -1.32 17.87
C GLU A 43 5.46 -1.54 17.48
N PHE A 44 5.18 -1.64 16.18
CA PHE A 44 3.82 -1.74 15.64
C PHE A 44 3.57 -3.14 15.06
N TYR A 45 2.35 -3.65 15.23
CA TYR A 45 1.95 -5.00 14.85
C TYR A 45 0.59 -5.00 14.14
N ALA A 46 0.29 -6.04 13.36
CA ALA A 46 -1.07 -6.19 12.83
C ALA A 46 -2.07 -6.36 13.99
N CYS A 47 -3.25 -5.75 13.90
CA CYS A 47 -4.24 -5.83 14.97
C CYS A 47 -5.68 -5.81 14.48
N GLN A 48 -6.55 -6.56 15.15
CA GLN A 48 -7.97 -6.69 14.81
C GLN A 48 -8.85 -6.67 16.06
N PRO A 49 -10.11 -6.22 15.96
CA PRO A 49 -11.02 -6.24 17.09
C PRO A 49 -11.40 -7.67 17.49
N ARG A 50 -11.75 -7.82 18.76
CA ARG A 50 -12.30 -9.07 19.30
C ARG A 50 -13.65 -9.39 18.66
N PRO A 51 -13.96 -10.69 18.47
CA PRO A 51 -15.31 -11.13 18.14
C PRO A 51 -16.33 -10.70 19.18
N MET A 52 -17.53 -10.35 18.73
CA MET A 52 -18.66 -10.00 19.59
C MET A 52 -19.98 -10.35 18.91
N LEU A 53 -21.05 -10.43 19.71
CA LEU A 53 -22.41 -10.63 19.22
C LEU A 53 -22.86 -9.36 18.51
N MET A 54 -23.20 -9.49 17.22
CA MET A 54 -23.61 -8.35 16.40
C MET A 54 -25.11 -8.04 16.48
N LYS A 55 -25.84 -8.83 17.28
CA LYS A 55 -27.29 -8.72 17.49
C LYS A 55 -27.70 -7.33 18.00
N ASP A 56 -26.95 -6.74 18.92
CA ASP A 56 -27.28 -5.43 19.51
C ASP A 56 -27.12 -4.24 18.52
N TYR A 57 -26.41 -4.44 17.40
CA TYR A 57 -26.14 -3.41 16.38
C TYR A 57 -26.84 -3.70 15.06
N MET A 58 -27.66 -4.75 15.02
CA MET A 58 -28.34 -5.23 13.84
C MET A 58 -29.60 -4.39 13.58
N GLN A 59 -29.79 -4.01 12.33
CA GLN A 59 -31.04 -3.42 11.86
C GLN A 59 -31.78 -4.45 11.01
N ILE A 60 -32.99 -4.79 11.43
CA ILE A 60 -33.85 -5.76 10.75
C ILE A 60 -34.85 -5.03 9.87
N ARG A 61 -34.96 -5.47 8.62
CA ARG A 61 -36.03 -5.10 7.69
C ARG A 61 -36.66 -6.37 7.12
N VAL A 62 -37.98 -6.40 7.07
CA VAL A 62 -38.74 -7.51 6.51
C VAL A 62 -39.51 -7.03 5.28
N ASP A 63 -39.47 -7.81 4.21
CA ASP A 63 -40.18 -7.55 2.95
C ASP A 63 -40.96 -8.80 2.51
N PRO A 64 -42.18 -8.65 1.95
CA PRO A 64 -42.92 -7.39 1.81
C PRO A 64 -43.44 -6.86 3.16
N PRO A 65 -43.80 -5.58 3.28
CA PRO A 65 -44.15 -4.96 4.57
C PRO A 65 -45.41 -5.55 5.23
N ASP A 66 -46.32 -6.13 4.44
CA ASP A 66 -47.55 -6.79 4.88
C ASP A 66 -47.37 -8.27 5.23
N ILE A 67 -46.14 -8.80 5.19
CA ILE A 67 -45.89 -10.22 5.45
C ILE A 67 -45.95 -10.57 6.95
N THR A 68 -45.82 -9.60 7.85
CA THR A 68 -45.91 -9.84 9.30
C THR A 68 -47.37 -9.93 9.72
N CYS A 69 -47.75 -10.95 10.48
CA CYS A 69 -49.14 -11.18 10.85
C CYS A 69 -49.71 -10.06 11.75
N GLY A 70 -51.04 -10.02 11.85
CA GLY A 70 -51.76 -9.19 12.81
C GLY A 70 -52.40 -7.91 12.27
N ASN A 71 -52.33 -7.66 10.95
CA ASN A 71 -53.05 -6.57 10.28
C ASN A 71 -53.70 -7.03 8.96
N PRO A 72 -54.99 -7.44 8.95
CA PRO A 72 -55.88 -7.57 10.12
C PRO A 72 -55.46 -8.73 11.03
N PRO A 73 -56.00 -8.81 12.26
CA PRO A 73 -55.81 -9.95 13.14
C PRO A 73 -56.17 -11.27 12.46
N GLU A 74 -55.36 -12.31 12.65
CA GLU A 74 -55.56 -13.62 12.04
C GLU A 74 -55.30 -14.76 13.03
N ARG A 75 -55.98 -15.89 12.83
CA ARG A 75 -55.76 -17.10 13.63
C ARG A 75 -54.68 -17.98 13.01
N PHE A 76 -53.95 -18.69 13.85
CA PHE A 76 -52.96 -19.67 13.41
C PHE A 76 -53.03 -20.94 14.27
N CYS A 77 -52.40 -22.02 13.78
CA CYS A 77 -52.35 -23.28 14.51
C CYS A 77 -50.93 -23.55 15.01
N THR A 78 -50.80 -23.86 16.29
CA THR A 78 -49.56 -24.33 16.88
C THR A 78 -49.32 -25.82 16.60
N LEU A 79 -48.06 -26.25 16.70
CA LEU A 79 -47.69 -27.67 16.56
C LEU A 79 -48.33 -28.57 17.63
N GLU A 80 -48.69 -28.00 18.79
CA GLU A 80 -49.32 -28.71 19.90
C GLU A 80 -50.82 -28.90 19.68
N ASN A 81 -51.47 -27.95 19.00
CA ASN A 81 -52.90 -28.02 18.69
C ASN A 81 -53.18 -27.72 17.21
N PRO A 82 -52.78 -28.62 16.30
CA PRO A 82 -52.88 -28.38 14.86
C PRO A 82 -54.32 -28.37 14.34
N TYR A 83 -55.33 -28.73 15.15
CA TYR A 83 -56.72 -28.86 14.70
C TYR A 83 -57.65 -27.78 15.26
N LEU A 84 -57.35 -27.17 16.41
CA LEU A 84 -58.24 -26.19 17.04
C LEU A 84 -57.87 -24.73 16.74
N CYS A 85 -56.63 -24.46 16.28
CA CYS A 85 -56.12 -23.16 15.81
C CYS A 85 -56.65 -21.97 16.64
N SER A 86 -56.48 -22.09 17.96
CA SER A 86 -57.04 -21.18 18.96
C SER A 86 -56.20 -19.93 19.16
N ASP A 87 -54.99 -19.91 18.62
CA ASP A 87 -54.04 -18.81 18.78
C ASP A 87 -54.33 -17.72 17.74
N GLU A 88 -54.16 -16.47 18.17
CA GLU A 88 -54.45 -15.28 17.38
C GLU A 88 -53.21 -14.39 17.34
N CYS A 89 -52.88 -13.91 16.14
CA CYS A 89 -51.90 -12.87 15.94
C CYS A 89 -52.63 -11.55 15.70
N ASP A 90 -52.39 -10.57 16.55
CA ASP A 90 -53.00 -9.24 16.49
C ASP A 90 -51.91 -8.19 16.75
N ALA A 91 -51.59 -7.38 15.73
CA ALA A 91 -50.54 -6.38 15.84
C ALA A 91 -50.95 -5.16 16.70
N SER A 92 -52.25 -5.02 16.99
CA SER A 92 -52.77 -3.96 17.87
C SER A 92 -52.67 -4.32 19.36
N THR A 93 -52.52 -5.61 19.67
CA THR A 93 -52.40 -6.13 21.03
C THR A 93 -50.96 -6.58 21.29
N PRO A 94 -50.18 -5.87 22.14
CA PRO A 94 -48.75 -6.16 22.34
C PRO A 94 -48.42 -7.61 22.72
N ASP A 95 -49.29 -8.27 23.50
CA ASP A 95 -49.09 -9.66 23.94
C ASP A 95 -49.36 -10.70 22.84
N LEU A 96 -50.05 -10.32 21.77
CA LEU A 96 -50.37 -11.16 20.60
C LEU A 96 -49.62 -10.71 19.34
N ALA A 97 -48.79 -9.67 19.46
CA ALA A 97 -48.04 -9.11 18.35
C ALA A 97 -46.71 -9.86 18.16
N HIS A 98 -46.39 -10.17 16.91
CA HIS A 98 -45.16 -10.88 16.55
C HIS A 98 -44.25 -10.04 15.63
N PRO A 99 -43.79 -8.85 16.08
CA PRO A 99 -43.07 -7.93 15.21
C PRO A 99 -41.61 -8.39 14.96
N PRO A 100 -40.96 -7.92 13.87
CA PRO A 100 -39.60 -8.34 13.50
C PRO A 100 -38.52 -8.15 14.57
N GLN A 101 -38.73 -7.20 15.49
CA GLN A 101 -37.80 -6.90 16.58
C GLN A 101 -37.62 -8.08 17.54
N LEU A 102 -38.57 -9.02 17.59
CA LEU A 102 -38.46 -10.23 18.40
C LEU A 102 -37.42 -11.21 17.86
N MET A 103 -36.94 -11.08 16.61
CA MET A 103 -35.80 -11.89 16.14
C MET A 103 -34.46 -11.46 16.75
N GLN A 104 -34.40 -10.27 17.36
CA GLN A 104 -33.18 -9.69 17.94
C GLN A 104 -33.30 -9.40 19.45
N ASP A 105 -34.40 -9.76 20.11
CA ASP A 105 -34.60 -9.46 21.52
C ASP A 105 -33.77 -10.39 22.41
N ARG A 106 -33.64 -10.04 23.69
CA ARG A 106 -33.02 -10.94 24.67
C ARG A 106 -34.16 -11.67 25.37
N GLU A 107 -34.25 -12.98 25.18
CA GLU A 107 -35.25 -13.82 25.85
C GLU A 107 -35.17 -13.56 27.37
N ARG A 108 -36.27 -13.09 27.95
CA ARG A 108 -36.40 -12.82 29.39
C ARG A 108 -37.40 -13.80 29.98
N SER A 109 -37.14 -14.27 31.19
CA SER A 109 -38.07 -15.12 31.97
C SER A 109 -38.46 -16.48 31.39
N GLY A 110 -37.79 -16.96 30.33
CA GLY A 110 -38.06 -18.28 29.73
C GLY A 110 -39.37 -18.36 28.93
N LEU A 111 -39.95 -17.20 28.60
CA LEU A 111 -41.04 -17.09 27.64
C LEU A 111 -40.43 -16.85 26.26
N ILE A 112 -40.81 -17.70 25.31
CA ILE A 112 -40.30 -17.64 23.94
C ILE A 112 -41.04 -16.53 23.19
N THR A 113 -40.29 -15.55 22.73
CA THR A 113 -40.74 -14.50 21.80
C THR A 113 -40.30 -14.86 20.38
N TYR A 114 -41.08 -14.46 19.38
CA TYR A 114 -40.75 -14.70 17.97
C TYR A 114 -41.47 -13.74 17.04
N TRP A 115 -40.83 -13.42 15.92
CA TRP A 115 -41.48 -12.82 14.76
C TRP A 115 -42.25 -13.88 13.98
N GLN A 116 -43.38 -13.53 13.39
CA GLN A 116 -44.25 -14.44 12.64
C GLN A 116 -44.75 -13.81 11.34
N THR A 117 -44.78 -14.59 10.25
CA THR A 117 -45.45 -14.18 9.02
C THR A 117 -46.95 -14.42 9.05
N VAL A 118 -47.69 -13.79 8.13
CA VAL A 118 -49.04 -14.23 7.79
C VAL A 118 -49.08 -15.73 7.48
N THR A 119 -50.23 -16.35 7.72
CA THR A 119 -50.47 -17.74 7.36
C THR A 119 -50.46 -17.93 5.84
N TRP A 120 -50.20 -19.16 5.37
CA TRP A 120 -50.19 -19.51 3.95
C TRP A 120 -51.60 -19.65 3.35
N SER A 121 -52.53 -18.78 3.76
CA SER A 121 -53.95 -18.79 3.39
C SER A 121 -54.20 -18.62 1.88
N ARG A 122 -53.28 -17.97 1.16
CA ARG A 122 -53.35 -17.73 -0.30
C ARG A 122 -52.76 -18.86 -1.16
N PHE A 123 -52.48 -20.02 -0.57
CA PHE A 123 -51.98 -21.18 -1.31
C PHE A 123 -52.87 -21.46 -2.56
N PRO A 124 -52.29 -21.66 -3.77
CA PRO A 124 -50.90 -22.06 -4.05
C PRO A 124 -49.90 -20.92 -4.29
N GLU A 125 -50.27 -19.64 -4.10
CA GLU A 125 -49.32 -18.53 -4.21
C GLU A 125 -48.18 -18.70 -3.19
N PRO A 126 -46.89 -18.64 -3.56
CA PRO A 126 -45.80 -18.87 -2.62
C PRO A 126 -45.78 -17.86 -1.46
N LEU A 127 -45.63 -18.35 -0.23
CA LEU A 127 -45.39 -17.50 0.95
C LEU A 127 -43.91 -17.10 0.96
N LEU A 128 -43.58 -15.96 0.36
CA LEU A 128 -42.21 -15.45 0.27
C LEU A 128 -41.97 -14.36 1.31
N ALA A 129 -40.91 -14.52 2.10
CA ALA A 129 -40.47 -13.50 3.05
C ALA A 129 -38.96 -13.28 2.95
N ASN A 130 -38.56 -12.01 2.84
CA ASN A 130 -37.17 -11.61 2.84
C ASN A 130 -36.86 -10.87 4.14
N ILE A 131 -35.85 -11.33 4.88
CA ILE A 131 -35.39 -10.69 6.12
C ILE A 131 -33.98 -10.17 5.85
N THR A 132 -33.83 -8.86 5.83
CA THR A 132 -32.56 -8.18 5.61
C THR A 132 -32.00 -7.70 6.95
N LEU A 133 -30.75 -8.09 7.23
CA LEU A 133 -30.00 -7.76 8.44
C LEU A 133 -28.85 -6.83 8.03
N SER A 134 -28.82 -5.63 8.58
CA SER A 134 -27.88 -4.57 8.19
C SER A 134 -27.12 -4.04 9.41
N TRP A 135 -25.82 -3.78 9.27
CA TRP A 135 -24.98 -3.23 10.36
C TRP A 135 -24.36 -1.87 10.02
N ASN A 136 -24.56 -1.39 8.79
CA ASN A 136 -23.89 -0.22 8.24
C ASN A 136 -22.35 -0.24 8.47
N LYS A 137 -21.75 -1.43 8.58
CA LYS A 137 -20.33 -1.66 8.86
C LYS A 137 -19.92 -2.96 8.18
N SER A 138 -18.71 -3.01 7.63
CA SER A 138 -18.14 -4.27 7.14
C SER A 138 -17.72 -5.14 8.32
N LEU A 139 -18.20 -6.38 8.33
CA LEU A 139 -17.98 -7.38 9.37
C LEU A 139 -17.31 -8.62 8.78
N GLU A 140 -16.60 -9.37 9.62
CA GLU A 140 -16.04 -10.68 9.30
C GLU A 140 -16.66 -11.71 10.25
N VAL A 141 -17.37 -12.69 9.72
CA VAL A 141 -17.99 -13.75 10.54
C VAL A 141 -16.90 -14.60 11.19
N THR A 142 -17.07 -14.90 12.47
CA THR A 142 -16.06 -15.59 13.28
C THR A 142 -16.55 -16.90 13.88
N ASP A 143 -17.86 -17.09 13.92
CA ASP A 143 -18.51 -18.32 14.40
C ASP A 143 -19.73 -18.63 13.53
N ASP A 144 -20.42 -19.73 13.80
CA ASP A 144 -21.62 -20.11 13.05
C ASP A 144 -22.69 -19.00 13.12
N ILE A 145 -23.40 -18.80 12.01
CA ILE A 145 -24.63 -17.98 12.03
C ILE A 145 -25.78 -18.91 12.37
N GLU A 146 -26.50 -18.63 13.46
CA GLU A 146 -27.58 -19.47 13.94
C GLU A 146 -28.93 -18.75 13.81
N ILE A 147 -29.92 -19.46 13.27
CA ILE A 147 -31.29 -18.98 13.12
C ILE A 147 -32.21 -19.99 13.80
N THR A 148 -32.93 -19.56 14.83
CA THR A 148 -33.81 -20.41 15.62
C THR A 148 -35.26 -20.21 15.19
N PHE A 149 -35.92 -21.30 14.79
CA PHE A 149 -37.32 -21.34 14.36
C PHE A 149 -38.21 -22.02 15.40
N GLU A 150 -39.41 -21.50 15.65
CA GLU A 150 -40.32 -22.06 16.67
C GLU A 150 -41.34 -23.05 16.12
N TYR A 151 -41.84 -22.84 14.90
CA TYR A 151 -42.92 -23.63 14.29
C TYR A 151 -42.48 -24.41 13.05
N GLY A 152 -41.22 -24.86 13.07
CA GLY A 152 -40.61 -25.67 12.02
C GLY A 152 -39.70 -24.87 11.10
N ARG A 153 -38.64 -25.53 10.64
CA ARG A 153 -37.65 -24.94 9.74
C ARG A 153 -38.17 -24.92 8.30
N PRO A 154 -37.84 -23.89 7.50
CA PRO A 154 -38.20 -23.83 6.09
C PRO A 154 -37.75 -25.08 5.32
N THR A 155 -38.64 -25.61 4.49
CA THR A 155 -38.28 -26.67 3.53
C THR A 155 -37.42 -26.12 2.41
N ILE A 156 -37.55 -24.83 2.07
CA ILE A 156 -36.66 -24.15 1.12
C ILE A 156 -36.35 -22.74 1.64
N MET A 157 -35.06 -22.42 1.78
CA MET A 157 -34.56 -21.07 2.06
C MET A 157 -33.16 -20.81 1.48
N VAL A 158 -32.81 -19.53 1.36
CA VAL A 158 -31.48 -19.09 0.91
C VAL A 158 -30.93 -18.08 1.89
N LEU A 159 -29.67 -18.25 2.30
CA LEU A 159 -28.90 -17.21 2.96
C LEU A 159 -28.05 -16.51 1.89
N GLU A 160 -28.20 -15.21 1.78
CA GLU A 160 -27.42 -14.35 0.90
C GLU A 160 -26.62 -13.34 1.73
N LYS A 161 -25.55 -12.82 1.14
CA LYS A 161 -24.76 -11.75 1.73
C LYS A 161 -24.54 -10.62 0.74
N SER A 162 -24.33 -9.42 1.27
CA SER A 162 -23.88 -8.24 0.54
C SER A 162 -22.49 -7.83 1.00
N LEU A 163 -21.72 -7.21 0.09
CA LEU A 163 -20.43 -6.58 0.37
C LEU A 163 -20.49 -5.05 0.17
N ASP A 164 -21.64 -4.51 -0.26
CA ASP A 164 -21.78 -3.14 -0.76
C ASP A 164 -23.01 -2.43 -0.16
N LYS A 165 -23.31 -2.73 1.12
CA LYS A 165 -24.40 -2.11 1.88
C LYS A 165 -25.78 -2.39 1.27
N GLY A 166 -26.02 -3.63 0.87
CA GLY A 166 -27.31 -4.13 0.37
C GLY A 166 -27.63 -3.78 -1.09
N ARG A 167 -26.67 -3.25 -1.86
CA ARG A 167 -26.89 -2.87 -3.28
C ARG A 167 -26.87 -4.08 -4.19
N SER A 168 -25.92 -4.98 -3.99
CA SER A 168 -25.84 -6.27 -4.66
C SER A 168 -25.85 -7.41 -3.64
N TRP A 169 -26.35 -8.55 -4.10
CA TRP A 169 -26.56 -9.74 -3.28
C TRP A 169 -25.96 -10.95 -3.96
N GLN A 170 -25.23 -11.74 -3.20
CA GLN A 170 -24.70 -13.02 -3.65
C GLN A 170 -25.15 -14.16 -2.73
N PRO A 171 -25.43 -15.36 -3.27
CA PRO A 171 -25.72 -16.53 -2.46
C PRO A 171 -24.57 -16.85 -1.52
N TYR A 172 -24.90 -17.11 -0.26
CA TYR A 172 -23.96 -17.57 0.75
C TYR A 172 -24.12 -19.06 1.04
N GLN A 173 -25.38 -19.53 1.11
CA GLN A 173 -25.74 -20.93 1.31
C GLN A 173 -27.19 -21.20 0.90
N TYR A 174 -27.43 -22.37 0.30
CA TYR A 174 -28.78 -22.86 -0.02
C TYR A 174 -29.21 -23.95 0.97
N TYR A 175 -30.50 -23.97 1.29
CA TYR A 175 -31.12 -24.96 2.16
C TYR A 175 -32.40 -25.46 1.50
N ALA A 176 -32.51 -26.77 1.30
CA ALA A 176 -33.69 -27.39 0.72
C ALA A 176 -33.90 -28.79 1.30
N ASP A 177 -35.12 -29.29 1.38
CA ASP A 177 -35.40 -30.69 1.68
C ASP A 177 -34.97 -31.63 0.53
N ASP A 178 -35.09 -31.15 -0.72
CA ASP A 178 -34.47 -31.71 -1.93
C ASP A 178 -33.71 -30.60 -2.69
N CYS A 179 -32.37 -30.66 -2.62
CA CYS A 179 -31.50 -29.66 -3.24
C CYS A 179 -31.52 -29.70 -4.78
N MET A 180 -31.75 -30.89 -5.37
CA MET A 180 -31.75 -31.06 -6.81
C MET A 180 -33.03 -30.48 -7.39
N GLU A 181 -34.18 -30.74 -6.75
CA GLU A 181 -35.46 -30.19 -7.14
C GLU A 181 -35.51 -28.66 -6.97
N ALA A 182 -35.08 -28.15 -5.81
CA ALA A 182 -35.23 -26.73 -5.48
C ALA A 182 -34.26 -25.81 -6.24
N PHE A 183 -33.00 -26.25 -6.42
CA PHE A 183 -31.92 -25.39 -6.92
C PHE A 183 -31.09 -26.02 -8.03
N GLY A 184 -31.37 -27.25 -8.46
CA GLY A 184 -30.54 -27.97 -9.43
C GLY A 184 -29.12 -28.26 -8.90
N MET A 185 -28.96 -28.35 -7.58
CA MET A 185 -27.67 -28.54 -6.93
C MET A 185 -27.60 -29.90 -6.24
N PRO A 186 -26.47 -30.64 -6.32
CA PRO A 186 -26.30 -31.82 -5.50
C PRO A 186 -26.16 -31.42 -4.02
N ALA A 187 -26.84 -32.16 -3.15
CA ALA A 187 -26.72 -32.00 -1.71
C ALA A 187 -25.29 -32.24 -1.24
N LYS A 188 -24.77 -31.36 -0.39
CA LYS A 188 -23.45 -31.46 0.24
C LYS A 188 -23.49 -30.93 1.66
N ARG A 189 -22.61 -31.45 2.51
CA ARG A 189 -22.36 -30.88 3.84
C ARG A 189 -21.02 -30.15 3.85
N VAL A 190 -20.84 -29.24 4.81
CA VAL A 190 -19.59 -28.48 4.94
C VAL A 190 -18.41 -29.39 5.29
N GLN A 191 -18.64 -30.47 6.04
CA GLN A 191 -17.62 -31.46 6.39
C GLN A 191 -17.08 -32.22 5.17
N ASP A 192 -17.82 -32.22 4.05
CA ASP A 192 -17.40 -32.87 2.80
C ASP A 192 -16.56 -31.93 1.91
N LEU A 193 -16.31 -30.68 2.35
CA LEU A 193 -15.48 -29.71 1.63
C LEU A 193 -13.98 -29.96 1.88
N SER A 194 -13.19 -29.72 0.84
CA SER A 194 -11.73 -29.71 0.92
C SER A 194 -11.18 -28.29 1.04
N ALA A 195 -9.90 -28.17 1.41
CA ALA A 195 -9.19 -26.89 1.46
C ALA A 195 -9.30 -26.08 0.16
N ALA A 196 -9.31 -26.73 -1.02
CA ALA A 196 -9.41 -26.05 -2.31
C ALA A 196 -10.81 -25.46 -2.59
N ASN A 197 -11.85 -26.02 -1.99
CA ASN A 197 -13.25 -25.66 -2.25
C ASN A 197 -13.96 -25.12 -1.00
N VAL A 198 -13.21 -24.63 -0.02
CA VAL A 198 -13.75 -24.16 1.27
C VAL A 198 -14.66 -22.94 1.13
N THR A 199 -14.55 -22.16 0.05
CA THR A 199 -15.40 -21.00 -0.27
C THR A 199 -16.58 -21.36 -1.18
N ARG A 200 -16.75 -22.65 -1.51
CA ARG A 200 -17.84 -23.10 -2.37
C ARG A 200 -19.17 -22.89 -1.65
N VAL A 201 -20.10 -22.24 -2.36
CA VAL A 201 -21.53 -22.19 -2.00
C VAL A 201 -22.13 -23.56 -2.31
N ILE A 202 -22.80 -24.14 -1.32
CA ILE A 202 -23.41 -25.48 -1.43
C ILE A 202 -24.92 -25.39 -1.16
N CYS A 203 -25.61 -26.49 -1.43
CA CYS A 203 -26.96 -26.73 -0.91
C CYS A 203 -26.89 -27.89 0.08
N THR A 204 -27.49 -27.72 1.26
CA THR A 204 -27.56 -28.75 2.29
C THR A 204 -29.00 -29.12 2.61
N GLU A 205 -29.24 -30.42 2.80
CA GLU A 205 -30.55 -30.95 3.18
C GLU A 205 -30.67 -31.23 4.68
N GLN A 206 -29.59 -31.04 5.43
CA GLN A 206 -29.51 -31.34 6.86
C GLN A 206 -30.53 -30.52 7.69
N TYR A 207 -30.77 -29.27 7.30
CA TYR A 207 -31.58 -28.34 8.07
C TYR A 207 -33.02 -28.18 7.57
N SER A 208 -33.35 -28.75 6.41
CA SER A 208 -34.69 -28.60 5.79
C SER A 208 -35.47 -29.91 5.74
N ARG A 209 -34.83 -31.06 5.99
CA ARG A 209 -35.52 -32.35 6.13
C ARG A 209 -36.39 -32.36 7.39
N TRP A 210 -37.58 -32.94 7.24
CA TRP A 210 -38.63 -33.03 8.27
C TRP A 210 -38.28 -33.97 9.46
N VAL A 211 -37.28 -34.84 9.33
CA VAL A 211 -37.03 -35.94 10.28
C VAL A 211 -36.65 -35.41 11.67
N GLY A 212 -37.60 -35.43 12.62
CA GLY A 212 -37.34 -35.25 14.07
C GLY A 212 -37.54 -33.83 14.64
N SER A 213 -38.20 -32.93 13.91
CA SER A 213 -38.30 -31.47 14.13
C SER A 213 -38.95 -30.97 15.44
N LYS A 214 -39.16 -31.79 16.48
CA LYS A 214 -39.52 -31.24 17.80
C LYS A 214 -38.30 -30.70 18.57
N ASN A 215 -37.11 -31.25 18.36
CA ASN A 215 -35.93 -30.88 19.16
C ASN A 215 -34.91 -30.01 18.43
N ASP A 216 -34.88 -30.00 17.09
CA ASP A 216 -33.89 -29.23 16.32
C ASP A 216 -34.55 -28.05 15.59
N LYS A 217 -34.52 -26.90 16.27
CA LYS A 217 -35.08 -25.62 15.83
C LYS A 217 -34.11 -24.78 15.01
N ILE A 218 -32.84 -25.16 14.95
CA ILE A 218 -31.75 -24.26 14.54
C ILE A 218 -31.31 -24.60 13.11
N VAL A 219 -31.24 -23.58 12.27
CA VAL A 219 -30.55 -23.62 10.97
C VAL A 219 -29.21 -22.92 11.14
N ARG A 220 -28.13 -23.56 10.68
CA ARG A 220 -26.76 -23.03 10.82
C ARG A 220 -26.11 -22.71 9.48
N PHE A 221 -25.34 -21.63 9.46
CA PHE A 221 -24.25 -21.46 8.51
C PHE A 221 -22.95 -21.86 9.19
N GLU A 222 -22.45 -23.06 8.86
CA GLU A 222 -21.34 -23.74 9.53
C GLU A 222 -19.97 -23.12 9.19
N VAL A 223 -19.59 -22.04 9.88
CA VAL A 223 -18.30 -21.36 9.76
C VAL A 223 -17.20 -22.14 10.49
N ARG A 224 -17.50 -22.70 11.67
CA ARG A 224 -16.52 -23.46 12.47
C ARG A 224 -15.96 -24.66 11.71
N TYR A 225 -16.81 -25.38 10.98
CA TYR A 225 -16.37 -26.51 10.16
C TYR A 225 -15.46 -26.06 9.00
N ARG A 226 -15.72 -24.87 8.41
CA ARG A 226 -14.83 -24.31 7.37
C ARG A 226 -13.48 -23.89 7.94
N PHE A 227 -13.46 -23.29 9.12
CA PHE A 227 -12.21 -22.95 9.81
C PHE A 227 -11.44 -24.20 10.25
N ALA A 228 -12.14 -25.25 10.70
CA ALA A 228 -11.53 -26.50 11.14
C ALA A 228 -10.72 -27.22 10.05
N ILE A 229 -11.03 -26.99 8.77
CA ILE A 229 -10.23 -27.50 7.64
C ILE A 229 -8.76 -27.03 7.73
N PHE A 230 -8.51 -25.83 8.28
CA PHE A 230 -7.17 -25.28 8.43
C PHE A 230 -6.67 -25.28 9.88
N ALA A 231 -7.54 -24.98 10.85
CA ALA A 231 -7.18 -24.87 12.27
C ALA A 231 -7.33 -26.17 13.07
N GLY A 232 -7.85 -27.23 12.44
CA GLY A 232 -8.20 -28.49 13.09
C GLY A 232 -9.56 -28.43 13.82
N PRO A 233 -10.09 -29.58 14.27
CA PRO A 233 -11.45 -29.69 14.81
C PRO A 233 -11.69 -28.89 16.10
N LYS A 234 -10.63 -28.63 16.88
CA LYS A 234 -10.68 -27.81 18.10
C LYS A 234 -10.33 -26.33 17.86
N LEU A 235 -10.08 -25.93 16.61
CA LEU A 235 -9.65 -24.58 16.23
C LEU A 235 -8.41 -24.09 17.01
N LEU A 236 -7.45 -24.99 17.25
CA LEU A 236 -6.23 -24.66 18.00
C LEU A 236 -5.12 -24.12 17.10
N ASN A 237 -5.04 -24.59 15.85
CA ASN A 237 -3.99 -24.19 14.91
C ASN A 237 -4.37 -22.93 14.12
N MET A 238 -4.61 -21.84 14.84
CA MET A 238 -5.07 -20.57 14.25
C MET A 238 -4.03 -19.93 13.33
N ASP A 239 -2.74 -20.12 13.58
CA ASP A 239 -1.66 -19.63 12.71
C ASP A 239 -1.78 -20.17 11.28
N ASN A 240 -2.13 -21.45 11.11
CA ASN A 240 -2.35 -22.02 9.79
C ASN A 240 -3.60 -21.43 9.11
N LEU A 241 -4.68 -21.19 9.86
CA LEU A 241 -5.87 -20.51 9.33
C LEU A 241 -5.53 -19.11 8.85
N TYR A 242 -4.84 -18.30 9.66
CA TYR A 242 -4.45 -16.94 9.30
C TYR A 242 -3.48 -16.90 8.10
N THR A 243 -2.51 -17.81 8.06
CA THR A 243 -1.63 -17.98 6.90
C THR A 243 -2.43 -18.28 5.62
N ARG A 244 -3.50 -19.09 5.73
CA ARG A 244 -4.40 -19.39 4.61
C ARG A 244 -5.31 -18.22 4.25
N MET A 245 -5.74 -17.40 5.21
CA MET A 245 -6.51 -16.17 4.95
C MET A 245 -5.72 -15.17 4.09
N GLU A 246 -4.38 -15.08 4.27
CA GLU A 246 -3.51 -14.24 3.44
C GLU A 246 -3.22 -14.88 2.07
N SER A 247 -2.85 -16.17 2.05
CA SER A 247 -2.34 -16.82 0.84
C SER A 247 -3.42 -17.31 -0.13
N MET A 248 -4.64 -17.60 0.37
CA MET A 248 -5.75 -18.10 -0.45
C MET A 248 -6.64 -16.95 -0.90
N LYS A 249 -6.62 -16.67 -2.21
CA LYS A 249 -7.44 -15.63 -2.82
C LYS A 249 -8.93 -15.84 -2.50
N GLY A 250 -9.57 -14.80 -1.98
CA GLY A 250 -11.01 -14.76 -1.72
C GLY A 250 -11.47 -15.49 -0.44
N LEU A 251 -10.57 -16.12 0.33
CA LEU A 251 -10.97 -16.79 1.57
C LEU A 251 -11.44 -15.78 2.62
N ARG A 252 -10.67 -14.71 2.87
CA ARG A 252 -11.06 -13.63 3.79
C ARG A 252 -12.35 -12.93 3.35
N ASP A 253 -12.48 -12.66 2.05
CA ASP A 253 -13.68 -12.01 1.48
C ASP A 253 -14.92 -12.93 1.57
N PHE A 254 -14.75 -14.26 1.56
CA PHE A 254 -15.85 -15.20 1.78
C PHE A 254 -16.48 -15.06 3.16
N PHE A 255 -15.70 -14.70 4.19
CA PHE A 255 -16.21 -14.45 5.55
C PHE A 255 -16.56 -12.99 5.81
N THR A 256 -16.28 -12.09 4.87
CA THR A 256 -16.68 -10.67 4.95
C THR A 256 -18.12 -10.48 4.49
N PHE A 257 -18.88 -9.61 5.16
CA PHE A 257 -20.20 -9.13 4.73
C PHE A 257 -20.50 -7.73 5.31
N THR A 258 -21.41 -6.98 4.68
CA THR A 258 -22.02 -5.76 5.25
C THR A 258 -23.45 -6.01 5.70
N ASP A 259 -24.15 -6.89 4.99
CA ASP A 259 -25.56 -7.22 5.20
C ASP A 259 -25.78 -8.70 4.89
N LEU A 260 -26.76 -9.28 5.56
CA LEU A 260 -27.24 -10.64 5.31
C LEU A 260 -28.71 -10.58 4.91
N ARG A 261 -29.13 -11.50 4.03
CA ARG A 261 -30.53 -11.62 3.64
C ARG A 261 -30.97 -13.07 3.69
N LEU A 262 -31.97 -13.35 4.51
CA LEU A 262 -32.68 -14.61 4.51
C LEU A 262 -33.83 -14.50 3.51
N ARG A 263 -33.88 -15.42 2.55
CA ARG A 263 -35.01 -15.58 1.63
C ARG A 263 -35.74 -16.85 1.99
N LEU A 264 -36.89 -16.72 2.62
CA LEU A 264 -37.76 -17.83 2.98
C LEU A 264 -38.67 -18.11 1.79
N LEU A 265 -38.56 -19.31 1.21
CA LEU A 265 -39.20 -19.66 -0.06
C LEU A 265 -40.31 -20.69 0.09
N ARG A 266 -40.19 -21.61 1.04
CA ARG A 266 -41.25 -22.57 1.39
C ARG A 266 -41.27 -22.91 2.90
N PRO A 267 -42.41 -22.82 3.59
CA PRO A 267 -42.49 -23.08 5.03
C PRO A 267 -42.35 -24.58 5.34
N ALA A 268 -42.33 -24.91 6.63
CA ALA A 268 -42.38 -26.29 7.09
C ALA A 268 -43.72 -26.93 6.71
N LEU A 269 -43.71 -28.09 6.05
CA LEU A 269 -44.95 -28.74 5.59
C LEU A 269 -45.53 -29.76 6.56
N GLY A 270 -44.70 -30.30 7.46
CA GLY A 270 -45.10 -31.37 8.37
C GLY A 270 -45.40 -32.72 7.70
N GLY A 271 -45.13 -32.85 6.40
CA GLY A 271 -45.42 -34.01 5.57
C GLY A 271 -44.94 -33.81 4.13
N THR A 272 -45.29 -34.73 3.24
CA THR A 272 -44.87 -34.71 1.82
C THR A 272 -45.75 -33.82 0.93
N TYR A 273 -46.86 -33.31 1.45
CA TYR A 273 -47.81 -32.47 0.72
C TYR A 273 -48.44 -31.41 1.61
N VAL A 274 -48.94 -30.35 0.99
CA VAL A 274 -49.68 -29.27 1.65
C VAL A 274 -51.11 -29.74 1.95
N GLN A 275 -51.52 -29.66 3.21
CA GLN A 275 -52.89 -29.95 3.62
C GLN A 275 -53.78 -28.72 3.39
N ARG A 276 -54.53 -28.72 2.28
CA ARG A 276 -55.34 -27.57 1.83
C ARG A 276 -56.47 -27.20 2.77
N ASP A 277 -56.98 -28.16 3.55
CA ASP A 277 -58.07 -27.91 4.50
C ASP A 277 -57.59 -27.18 5.77
N ASN A 278 -56.28 -27.07 5.97
CA ASN A 278 -55.70 -26.45 7.16
C ASN A 278 -54.41 -25.69 6.82
N LEU A 279 -54.59 -24.52 6.19
CA LEU A 279 -53.49 -23.64 5.79
C LEU A 279 -52.95 -22.76 6.93
N LEU A 280 -53.70 -22.64 8.02
CA LEU A 280 -53.39 -21.78 9.17
C LEU A 280 -52.19 -22.27 10.01
N LYS A 281 -51.70 -23.49 9.76
CA LYS A 281 -50.49 -24.05 10.38
C LYS A 281 -49.21 -23.79 9.60
N TYR A 282 -49.30 -23.21 8.40
CA TYR A 282 -48.16 -22.95 7.54
C TYR A 282 -47.79 -21.48 7.59
N PHE A 283 -46.68 -21.18 8.26
CA PHE A 283 -46.11 -19.83 8.38
C PHE A 283 -44.63 -19.95 8.76
N TYR A 284 -43.91 -18.84 8.77
CA TYR A 284 -42.57 -18.77 9.32
C TYR A 284 -42.61 -18.11 10.69
N ALA A 285 -41.83 -18.65 11.63
CA ALA A 285 -41.64 -18.05 12.94
C ALA A 285 -40.19 -18.17 13.38
N ILE A 286 -39.55 -17.03 13.68
CA ILE A 286 -38.14 -16.95 14.08
C ILE A 286 -38.06 -16.30 15.45
N SER A 287 -37.49 -17.02 16.41
CA SER A 287 -37.29 -16.55 17.79
C SER A 287 -35.94 -15.86 17.98
N ASN A 288 -34.91 -16.27 17.24
CA ASN A 288 -33.59 -15.68 17.41
C ASN A 288 -32.76 -15.75 16.13
N ILE A 289 -32.02 -14.67 15.85
CA ILE A 289 -30.93 -14.65 14.86
C ILE A 289 -29.65 -14.22 15.56
N GLU A 290 -28.67 -15.11 15.57
CA GLU A 290 -27.37 -14.90 16.22
C GLU A 290 -26.25 -14.85 15.20
N VAL A 291 -25.51 -13.74 15.22
CA VAL A 291 -24.37 -13.48 14.33
C VAL A 291 -23.18 -13.08 15.18
N GLN A 292 -22.23 -13.99 15.33
CA GLN A 292 -20.95 -13.74 15.99
C GLN A 292 -19.91 -13.32 14.94
N ALA A 293 -19.48 -12.06 15.00
CA ALA A 293 -18.55 -11.51 14.02
C ALA A 293 -17.56 -10.54 14.68
N ARG A 294 -16.61 -10.04 13.90
CA ARG A 294 -15.75 -8.92 14.28
C ARG A 294 -15.86 -7.79 13.26
N CYS A 295 -15.57 -6.56 13.69
CA CYS A 295 -15.45 -5.45 12.75
C CYS A 295 -14.26 -5.67 11.80
N LYS A 296 -14.49 -5.57 10.50
CA LYS A 296 -13.42 -5.53 9.51
C LYS A 296 -12.66 -4.20 9.60
N CYS A 297 -11.44 -4.22 10.11
CA CYS A 297 -10.59 -3.02 10.22
C CYS A 297 -9.30 -3.14 9.41
N ASN A 298 -9.25 -4.09 8.46
CA ASN A 298 -8.09 -4.36 7.61
C ASN A 298 -6.78 -4.55 8.39
N LEU A 299 -6.87 -5.13 9.59
CA LEU A 299 -5.75 -5.34 10.51
C LEU A 299 -5.06 -4.05 11.02
N HIS A 300 -5.78 -2.93 11.06
CA HIS A 300 -5.27 -1.65 11.59
C HIS A 300 -6.05 -1.11 12.80
N ALA A 301 -6.82 -1.93 13.52
CA ALA A 301 -7.47 -1.48 14.75
C ALA A 301 -7.68 -2.65 15.72
N GLY A 302 -7.29 -2.49 16.98
CA GLY A 302 -7.59 -3.45 18.05
C GLY A 302 -9.00 -3.25 18.64
N GLN A 303 -9.65 -2.13 18.33
CA GLN A 303 -10.95 -1.76 18.90
C GLN A 303 -11.92 -1.25 17.83
N CYS A 304 -13.21 -1.52 18.06
CA CYS A 304 -14.31 -1.03 17.26
C CYS A 304 -15.37 -0.44 18.20
N THR A 305 -15.72 0.83 18.02
CA THR A 305 -16.64 1.55 18.89
C THR A 305 -17.88 1.99 18.12
N PHE A 306 -19.03 2.04 18.80
CA PHE A 306 -20.28 2.55 18.23
C PHE A 306 -20.31 4.08 18.34
N ARG A 307 -20.27 4.78 17.20
CA ARG A 307 -20.26 6.24 17.12
C ARG A 307 -21.26 6.70 16.06
N GLU A 308 -22.02 7.75 16.37
CA GLU A 308 -22.96 8.39 15.43
C GLU A 308 -23.91 7.41 14.72
N GLY A 309 -24.38 6.37 15.43
CA GLY A 309 -25.33 5.40 14.88
C GLY A 309 -24.72 4.28 14.03
N SER A 310 -23.39 4.12 14.02
CA SER A 310 -22.73 3.00 13.34
C SER A 310 -21.48 2.53 14.09
N LEU A 311 -21.09 1.27 13.88
CA LEU A 311 -19.80 0.77 14.34
C LEU A 311 -18.67 1.38 13.51
N GLN A 312 -17.57 1.77 14.15
CA GLN A 312 -16.40 2.35 13.51
C GLN A 312 -15.11 1.82 14.14
N CYS A 313 -14.12 1.50 13.30
CA CYS A 313 -12.80 1.09 13.76
C CYS A 313 -12.04 2.28 14.35
N ASP A 314 -11.39 2.07 15.49
CA ASP A 314 -10.44 3.03 16.06
C ASP A 314 -9.08 2.85 15.36
N CYS A 315 -8.96 3.46 14.18
CA CYS A 315 -7.84 3.21 13.28
C CYS A 315 -6.48 3.65 13.84
N GLU A 316 -5.51 2.77 13.69
CA GLU A 316 -4.08 2.96 13.96
C GLU A 316 -3.30 2.91 12.63
N HIS A 317 -1.98 2.78 12.70
CA HIS A 317 -1.13 2.57 11.51
C HIS A 317 -1.25 3.69 10.46
N ASN A 318 -1.59 4.90 10.92
CA ASN A 318 -1.81 6.09 10.09
C ASN A 318 -2.89 5.86 9.01
N THR A 319 -3.89 5.05 9.33
CA THR A 319 -5.04 4.75 8.49
C THR A 319 -6.30 5.46 8.98
N THR A 320 -7.29 5.60 8.11
CA THR A 320 -8.56 6.26 8.43
C THR A 320 -9.72 5.67 7.62
N GLY A 321 -10.94 6.10 7.94
CA GLY A 321 -12.19 5.57 7.38
C GLY A 321 -12.81 4.49 8.25
N GLN A 322 -14.06 4.12 7.94
CA GLN A 322 -14.86 3.21 8.79
C GLN A 322 -14.21 1.83 9.01
N ASP A 323 -13.51 1.35 7.99
CA ASP A 323 -12.80 0.06 7.97
C ASP A 323 -11.27 0.23 7.94
N CYS A 324 -10.74 1.44 8.18
CA CYS A 324 -9.30 1.73 8.05
C CYS A 324 -8.74 1.46 6.63
N ALA A 325 -9.58 1.66 5.61
CA ALA A 325 -9.33 1.26 4.22
C ALA A 325 -8.58 2.31 3.37
N ARG A 326 -8.00 3.34 4.00
CA ARG A 326 -7.22 4.38 3.35
C ARG A 326 -6.24 5.01 4.34
N CYS A 327 -5.18 5.62 3.84
CA CYS A 327 -4.26 6.38 4.67
C CYS A 327 -4.89 7.70 5.15
N GLU A 328 -4.47 8.14 6.34
CA GLU A 328 -4.83 9.44 6.89
C GLU A 328 -4.21 10.59 6.05
N ARG A 329 -4.74 11.81 6.24
CA ARG A 329 -4.13 13.01 5.63
C ARG A 329 -2.69 13.17 6.13
N GLY A 330 -1.77 13.48 5.21
CA GLY A 330 -0.33 13.50 5.52
C GLY A 330 0.39 12.17 5.28
N PHE A 331 -0.32 11.14 4.81
CA PHE A 331 0.23 9.83 4.47
C PHE A 331 0.00 9.50 2.98
N LYS A 332 0.90 8.72 2.36
CA LYS A 332 0.83 8.42 0.92
C LYS A 332 -0.35 7.50 0.65
N ALA A 333 -1.38 7.97 -0.04
CA ALA A 333 -2.53 7.12 -0.38
C ALA A 333 -2.14 5.81 -1.10
N LYS A 334 -1.11 5.85 -1.97
CA LYS A 334 -0.58 4.66 -2.68
C LYS A 334 0.13 3.64 -1.79
N SER A 335 0.57 4.01 -0.58
CA SER A 335 1.22 3.07 0.33
C SER A 335 0.22 2.21 1.10
N TRP A 336 -1.08 2.51 1.03
CA TRP A 336 -2.08 1.75 1.76
C TRP A 336 -2.05 0.27 1.36
N LYS A 337 -1.91 -0.59 2.36
CA LYS A 337 -2.10 -2.04 2.28
C LYS A 337 -2.76 -2.46 3.59
N PRO A 338 -3.67 -3.46 3.59
CA PRO A 338 -4.13 -4.04 4.85
C PRO A 338 -2.93 -4.54 5.65
N GLY A 339 -3.02 -4.56 6.97
CA GLY A 339 -2.09 -5.34 7.79
C GLY A 339 -2.07 -6.80 7.33
N SER A 340 -1.00 -7.51 7.68
CA SER A 340 -0.82 -8.92 7.31
C SER A 340 -0.61 -9.76 8.55
N TYR A 341 -1.22 -10.94 8.61
CA TYR A 341 -0.96 -11.91 9.68
C TYR A 341 0.49 -12.45 9.69
N LEU A 342 1.26 -12.19 8.62
CA LEU A 342 2.65 -12.62 8.49
C LEU A 342 3.63 -11.45 8.68
N PRO A 343 4.80 -11.69 9.32
CA PRO A 343 5.23 -12.97 9.91
C PRO A 343 4.57 -13.25 11.26
N THR A 344 4.31 -14.52 11.56
CA THR A 344 3.84 -14.94 12.89
C THR A 344 4.93 -14.72 13.94
N PRO A 345 4.60 -14.36 15.20
CA PRO A 345 3.25 -14.34 15.77
C PRO A 345 2.51 -13.00 15.66
N ASN A 346 3.20 -11.89 15.36
CA ASN A 346 2.63 -10.54 15.51
C ASN A 346 2.05 -9.95 14.20
N GLY A 347 2.40 -10.52 13.05
CA GLY A 347 2.05 -9.97 11.75
C GLY A 347 2.79 -8.67 11.43
N SER A 348 2.55 -8.14 10.23
CA SER A 348 3.08 -6.84 9.78
C SER A 348 1.97 -5.78 9.77
N PRO A 349 2.21 -4.60 10.36
CA PRO A 349 1.18 -3.57 10.49
C PRO A 349 0.84 -2.89 9.16
N ASN A 350 1.75 -2.95 8.18
CA ASN A 350 1.66 -2.25 6.90
C ASN A 350 1.25 -0.78 7.05
N THR A 351 1.86 -0.12 8.05
CA THR A 351 1.63 1.29 8.37
C THR A 351 1.80 2.17 7.15
N CYS A 352 0.85 3.08 6.95
CA CYS A 352 0.95 4.02 5.84
C CYS A 352 2.22 4.86 5.98
N GLU A 353 2.98 4.93 4.89
CA GLU A 353 4.16 5.77 4.82
C GLU A 353 3.73 7.22 4.88
N ALA A 354 4.43 8.03 5.69
CA ALA A 354 4.24 9.47 5.65
C ALA A 354 4.36 9.92 4.19
N ALA A 355 3.34 10.61 3.70
CA ALA A 355 3.46 11.44 2.51
C ALA A 355 4.27 12.58 3.05
N GLY A 356 5.60 12.40 3.04
CA GLY A 356 6.52 13.18 3.86
C GLY A 356 6.00 14.61 3.94
N THR A 357 5.73 15.07 5.16
CA THR A 357 5.85 16.50 5.41
C THR A 357 7.25 16.81 4.96
N LEU A 358 7.39 17.30 3.73
CA LEU A 358 8.61 17.81 3.18
C LEU A 358 9.78 16.89 3.54
N GLY A 359 10.07 15.86 2.72
CA GLY A 359 11.48 15.46 2.64
C GLY A 359 12.20 16.77 2.40
N ASN A 360 12.87 17.28 3.44
CA ASN A 360 13.23 18.68 3.50
C ASN A 360 13.94 18.91 2.18
N CYS A 361 13.44 19.85 1.37
CA CYS A 361 14.13 20.22 0.15
C CYS A 361 15.46 20.82 0.61
N GLU A 362 16.40 19.94 0.96
CA GLU A 362 17.68 20.28 1.53
C GLU A 362 18.53 20.71 0.35
N CYS A 363 18.20 21.90 -0.15
CA CYS A 363 18.87 22.56 -1.23
C CYS A 363 19.95 23.51 -0.69
N TYR A 364 20.42 23.30 0.55
CA TYR A 364 21.31 24.19 1.30
C TYR A 364 20.89 25.67 1.20
N GLY A 365 19.60 25.98 1.36
CA GLY A 365 19.09 27.35 1.26
C GLY A 365 19.11 27.98 -0.14
N HIS A 366 19.55 27.25 -1.19
CA HIS A 366 19.73 27.78 -2.54
C HIS A 366 18.56 27.48 -3.50
N SER A 367 17.56 26.72 -3.07
CA SER A 367 16.28 26.60 -3.78
C SER A 367 15.15 26.29 -2.79
N ASN A 368 13.96 26.80 -3.11
CA ASN A 368 12.72 26.50 -2.39
C ASN A 368 11.81 25.55 -3.17
N ARG A 369 12.31 24.94 -4.26
CA ARG A 369 11.54 24.07 -5.15
C ARG A 369 12.32 22.80 -5.47
N CYS A 370 11.65 21.64 -5.44
CA CYS A 370 12.22 20.36 -5.86
C CYS A 370 11.29 19.62 -6.84
N SER A 371 11.89 18.74 -7.64
CA SER A 371 11.22 17.75 -8.49
C SER A 371 11.45 16.36 -7.92
N TYR A 372 10.42 15.52 -7.96
CA TYR A 372 10.47 14.15 -7.48
C TYR A 372 10.39 13.16 -8.65
N ILE A 373 11.25 12.15 -8.63
CA ILE A 373 11.31 11.11 -9.65
C ILE A 373 10.90 9.77 -9.05
N ASP A 374 9.62 9.41 -9.23
CA ASP A 374 8.92 8.26 -8.62
C ASP A 374 9.65 6.91 -8.79
N PHE A 375 10.30 6.67 -9.93
CA PHE A 375 10.84 5.35 -10.29
C PHE A 375 12.21 5.02 -9.63
N ILE A 376 12.93 6.04 -9.16
CA ILE A 376 14.26 5.91 -8.51
C ILE A 376 14.27 6.47 -7.08
N ASN A 377 13.13 6.99 -6.60
CA ASN A 377 13.00 7.59 -5.27
C ASN A 377 14.04 8.70 -5.00
N ILE A 378 14.34 9.52 -6.01
CA ILE A 378 15.29 10.64 -5.94
C ILE A 378 14.53 11.97 -5.88
N VAL A 379 14.93 12.84 -4.94
CA VAL A 379 14.49 14.24 -4.84
C VAL A 379 15.60 15.12 -5.41
N THR A 380 15.28 16.03 -6.33
CA THR A 380 16.26 16.95 -6.96
C THR A 380 15.75 18.38 -6.86
N CYS A 381 16.56 19.28 -6.32
CA CYS A 381 16.30 20.72 -6.30
C CYS A 381 16.20 21.27 -7.72
N VAL A 382 15.18 22.09 -8.00
CA VAL A 382 15.01 22.75 -9.29
C VAL A 382 15.40 24.22 -9.19
N SER A 383 16.04 24.73 -10.23
CA SER A 383 16.44 26.15 -10.32
C SER A 383 17.32 26.64 -9.15
N CYS A 384 18.38 25.89 -8.82
CA CYS A 384 19.39 26.30 -7.83
C CYS A 384 19.90 27.73 -8.09
N LYS A 385 19.78 28.59 -7.06
CA LYS A 385 20.26 29.98 -7.01
C LYS A 385 21.72 30.03 -6.53
N HIS A 386 22.26 31.24 -6.32
CA HIS A 386 23.60 31.45 -5.75
C HIS A 386 24.73 30.75 -6.53
N ASN A 387 24.57 30.67 -7.86
CA ASN A 387 25.51 30.00 -8.78
C ASN A 387 25.80 28.53 -8.42
N THR A 388 24.87 27.87 -7.74
CA THR A 388 24.97 26.45 -7.38
C THR A 388 24.27 25.54 -8.39
N ARG A 389 24.59 24.24 -8.29
CA ARG A 389 24.08 23.12 -9.09
C ARG A 389 24.25 21.80 -8.33
N GLY A 390 23.72 20.73 -8.88
CA GLY A 390 23.71 19.40 -8.24
C GLY A 390 22.33 19.05 -7.71
N GLN A 391 22.18 17.82 -7.23
CA GLN A 391 20.88 17.31 -6.78
C GLN A 391 20.29 18.15 -5.62
N ASN A 392 21.16 18.60 -4.72
CA ASN A 392 20.85 19.37 -3.53
C ASN A 392 21.44 20.78 -3.59
N CYS A 393 21.81 21.26 -4.78
CA CYS A 393 22.53 22.54 -4.94
C CYS A 393 23.91 22.59 -4.23
N GLN A 394 24.58 21.44 -4.06
CA GLN A 394 25.81 21.32 -3.29
C GLN A 394 27.12 21.65 -4.05
N HIS A 395 27.05 21.93 -5.35
CA HIS A 395 28.22 22.19 -6.19
C HIS A 395 28.12 23.55 -6.89
N CYS A 396 29.24 24.17 -7.21
CA CYS A 396 29.24 25.40 -8.01
C CYS A 396 29.01 25.11 -9.50
N ARG A 397 28.32 26.04 -10.17
CA ARG A 397 28.14 26.02 -11.63
C ARG A 397 29.49 26.13 -12.34
N LEU A 398 29.53 25.67 -13.59
CA LEU A 398 30.73 25.80 -14.42
C LEU A 398 31.08 27.29 -14.60
N GLY A 399 32.35 27.64 -14.36
CA GLY A 399 32.80 29.04 -14.30
C GLY A 399 32.81 29.62 -12.88
N TYR A 400 32.44 28.83 -11.86
CA TYR A 400 32.54 29.18 -10.44
C TYR A 400 33.27 28.07 -9.68
N PHE A 401 33.94 28.43 -8.57
CA PHE A 401 34.59 27.50 -7.65
C PHE A 401 34.09 27.72 -6.21
N ARG A 402 34.24 26.71 -5.35
CA ARG A 402 33.72 26.73 -3.97
C ARG A 402 34.65 27.54 -3.07
N ASN A 403 34.09 28.47 -2.31
CA ASN A 403 34.79 29.12 -1.21
C ASN A 403 34.94 28.13 -0.03
N ALA A 404 36.15 27.68 0.24
CA ALA A 404 36.40 26.72 1.31
C ALA A 404 36.17 27.29 2.73
N SER A 405 36.15 28.62 2.86
CA SER A 405 35.95 29.32 4.13
C SER A 405 34.48 29.63 4.46
N ALA A 406 33.55 29.37 3.53
CA ALA A 406 32.12 29.59 3.72
C ALA A 406 31.36 28.27 3.92
N GLU A 407 30.29 28.32 4.71
CA GLU A 407 29.36 27.20 4.85
C GLU A 407 28.57 26.98 3.55
N LEU A 408 28.00 25.77 3.40
CA LEU A 408 27.42 25.36 2.12
C LEU A 408 26.09 26.06 1.81
N ASP A 409 25.45 26.67 2.81
CA ASP A 409 24.20 27.41 2.70
C ASP A 409 24.36 28.92 2.50
N ASP A 410 25.61 29.42 2.49
CA ASP A 410 25.94 30.82 2.24
C ASP A 410 25.59 31.25 0.80
N GLU A 411 24.96 32.41 0.62
CA GLU A 411 24.59 32.95 -0.69
C GLU A 411 25.79 33.22 -1.62
N ASN A 412 26.99 33.37 -1.06
CA ASN A 412 28.25 33.64 -1.76
C ASN A 412 29.23 32.46 -1.71
N VAL A 413 28.74 31.24 -1.45
CA VAL A 413 29.56 30.02 -1.42
C VAL A 413 30.29 29.75 -2.74
N CYS A 414 29.77 30.25 -3.86
CA CYS A 414 30.35 30.07 -5.20
C CYS A 414 30.95 31.38 -5.74
N ILE A 415 32.27 31.38 -5.91
CA ILE A 415 33.05 32.53 -6.41
C ILE A 415 33.33 32.35 -7.89
N GLU A 416 33.18 33.42 -8.67
CA GLU A 416 33.42 33.41 -10.11
C GLU A 416 34.89 33.20 -10.45
N CYS A 417 35.15 32.37 -11.47
CA CYS A 417 36.51 32.06 -11.91
C CYS A 417 37.22 33.26 -12.52
N ASN A 418 36.54 34.14 -13.27
CA ASN A 418 37.12 35.29 -13.97
C ASN A 418 38.38 34.96 -14.82
N CYS A 419 38.36 33.82 -15.50
CA CYS A 419 39.45 33.44 -16.42
C CYS A 419 39.50 34.39 -17.63
N ASN A 420 40.70 34.84 -17.99
CA ASN A 420 40.90 35.72 -19.13
C ASN A 420 40.53 35.00 -20.43
N GLN A 421 39.59 35.55 -21.20
CA GLN A 421 39.09 34.90 -22.43
C GLN A 421 40.17 34.70 -23.50
N LEU A 422 41.19 35.56 -23.54
CA LEU A 422 42.28 35.50 -24.50
C LEU A 422 43.45 34.65 -24.00
N GLY A 423 43.68 34.64 -22.69
CA GLY A 423 44.78 33.90 -22.06
C GLY A 423 44.43 32.47 -21.62
N SER A 424 43.16 32.16 -21.41
CA SER A 424 42.70 30.83 -20.98
C SER A 424 42.11 30.01 -22.14
N LEU A 425 42.16 28.68 -22.00
CA LEU A 425 41.52 27.76 -22.95
C LEU A 425 39.98 27.84 -22.85
N HIS A 426 39.47 28.03 -21.64
CA HIS A 426 38.04 28.14 -21.35
C HIS A 426 37.80 28.95 -20.07
N ALA A 427 36.56 29.41 -19.87
CA ALA A 427 36.17 30.19 -18.69
C ALA A 427 36.12 29.38 -17.36
N ARG A 428 36.42 28.07 -17.40
CA ARG A 428 36.40 27.20 -16.21
C ARG A 428 37.74 27.24 -15.47
N CYS A 429 37.67 27.19 -14.15
CA CYS A 429 38.82 27.06 -13.25
C CYS A 429 38.70 25.76 -12.42
N ASN A 430 39.78 25.37 -11.76
CA ASN A 430 39.78 24.26 -10.80
C ASN A 430 39.13 24.65 -9.46
N GLU A 431 39.08 23.71 -8.51
CA GLU A 431 38.49 23.94 -7.18
C GLU A 431 39.18 25.06 -6.38
N THR A 432 40.43 25.41 -6.71
CA THR A 432 41.19 26.50 -6.09
C THR A 432 41.14 27.82 -6.85
N GLY A 433 40.33 27.91 -7.92
CA GLY A 433 40.15 29.14 -8.68
C GLY A 433 41.21 29.41 -9.77
N PHE A 434 42.11 28.46 -10.05
CA PHE A 434 43.12 28.56 -11.11
C PHE A 434 42.57 28.17 -12.48
N CYS A 435 42.80 29.03 -13.45
CA CYS A 435 42.38 28.86 -14.82
C CYS A 435 43.38 28.03 -15.63
N GLN A 436 42.90 27.33 -16.66
CA GLN A 436 43.77 26.61 -17.56
C GLN A 436 44.28 27.55 -18.66
N CYS A 437 45.55 27.93 -18.56
CA CYS A 437 46.17 28.90 -19.46
C CYS A 437 46.55 28.29 -20.81
N ARG A 438 46.50 29.12 -21.85
CA ARG A 438 47.03 28.82 -23.18
C ARG A 438 48.55 28.86 -23.15
N GLU A 439 49.16 28.26 -24.17
CA GLU A 439 50.60 28.30 -24.37
C GLU A 439 51.11 29.75 -24.35
N GLY A 440 52.23 29.99 -23.65
CA GLY A 440 52.80 31.33 -23.49
C GLY A 440 52.13 32.20 -22.42
N THR A 441 51.02 31.77 -21.81
CA THR A 441 50.29 32.53 -20.78
C THR A 441 50.46 31.92 -19.40
N THR A 442 50.45 32.74 -18.35
CA THR A 442 50.60 32.36 -16.93
C THR A 442 49.76 33.26 -16.02
N GLY A 443 49.79 33.01 -14.72
CA GLY A 443 48.94 33.70 -13.72
C GLY A 443 47.72 32.88 -13.31
N GLN A 444 47.07 33.26 -12.20
CA GLN A 444 45.91 32.51 -11.67
C GLN A 444 44.71 32.60 -12.62
N LYS A 445 44.56 33.73 -13.31
CA LYS A 445 43.48 34.02 -14.26
C LYS A 445 43.96 34.06 -15.71
N CYS A 446 45.21 33.67 -15.96
CA CYS A 446 45.87 33.70 -17.26
C CYS A 446 45.96 35.12 -17.85
N GLU A 447 46.32 36.08 -17.02
CA GLU A 447 46.44 37.50 -17.34
C GLU A 447 47.87 37.92 -17.71
N ASP A 448 48.87 37.08 -17.41
CA ASP A 448 50.27 37.38 -17.61
C ASP A 448 50.88 36.52 -18.72
N CYS A 449 51.96 37.00 -19.35
CA CYS A 449 52.71 36.22 -20.32
C CYS A 449 53.97 35.61 -19.69
N LEU A 450 54.31 34.41 -20.12
CA LEU A 450 55.60 33.78 -19.80
C LEU A 450 56.75 34.61 -20.39
N PRO A 451 57.97 34.50 -19.85
CA PRO A 451 59.15 35.12 -20.45
C PRO A 451 59.29 34.74 -21.92
N GLY A 452 59.55 35.73 -22.78
CA GLY A 452 59.60 35.55 -24.24
C GLY A 452 58.26 35.71 -24.98
N TYR A 453 57.20 36.13 -24.29
CA TYR A 453 55.88 36.44 -24.89
C TYR A 453 55.41 37.86 -24.52
N ASN A 454 54.54 38.46 -25.33
CA ASN A 454 53.92 39.77 -25.06
C ASN A 454 52.39 39.77 -25.21
N TRP A 455 51.70 40.63 -24.44
CA TRP A 455 50.23 40.69 -24.40
C TRP A 455 49.66 41.61 -25.49
N LYS A 456 48.81 41.06 -26.38
CA LYS A 456 48.02 41.85 -27.36
C LYS A 456 46.59 41.34 -27.49
N GLN A 457 46.41 40.20 -28.15
CA GLN A 457 45.14 39.48 -28.29
C GLN A 457 45.30 38.10 -27.67
N GLY A 458 45.85 38.07 -26.45
CA GLY A 458 46.51 36.91 -25.84
C GLY A 458 48.03 37.05 -25.88
N CYS A 459 48.75 36.07 -25.34
CA CYS A 459 50.21 36.03 -25.34
C CYS A 459 50.73 35.51 -26.68
N ILE A 460 51.52 36.33 -27.36
CA ILE A 460 52.16 36.00 -28.63
C ILE A 460 53.68 35.90 -28.38
N PRO A 461 54.37 34.86 -28.93
CA PRO A 461 55.81 34.75 -28.75
C PRO A 461 56.52 35.95 -29.38
N ASN A 462 57.55 36.44 -28.70
CA ASN A 462 58.42 37.48 -29.22
C ASN A 462 59.19 36.91 -30.42
N VAL A 463 59.32 37.73 -31.47
CA VAL A 463 60.03 37.36 -32.70
C VAL A 463 61.52 37.67 -32.58
N CYS A 464 61.85 38.65 -31.75
CA CYS A 464 63.22 39.04 -31.49
C CYS A 464 63.32 39.57 -30.05
N ASP A 465 64.52 39.51 -29.49
CA ASP A 465 64.86 40.13 -28.20
C ASP A 465 65.59 41.46 -28.41
N ASP A 466 65.68 42.24 -27.34
CA ASP A 466 66.39 43.53 -27.33
C ASP A 466 67.92 43.36 -27.48
N GLU A 467 68.44 42.13 -27.45
CA GLU A 467 69.86 41.78 -27.60
C GLU A 467 70.28 41.54 -29.07
N MET A 468 69.38 41.71 -30.05
CA MET A 468 69.61 41.48 -31.49
C MET A 468 69.99 40.03 -31.86
N LEU A 469 69.78 39.05 -30.99
CA LEU A 469 70.28 37.70 -31.22
C LEU A 469 69.44 36.89 -32.22
N GLN A 470 68.20 37.30 -32.44
CA GLN A 470 67.26 36.59 -33.32
C GLN A 470 67.11 37.25 -34.70
N CYS A 471 67.34 38.56 -34.85
CA CYS A 471 67.32 39.22 -36.15
C CYS A 471 68.66 39.05 -36.88
N LEU A 472 68.64 38.43 -38.06
CA LEU A 472 69.83 38.16 -38.86
C LEU A 472 70.14 39.32 -39.82
N ASN A 473 71.36 39.28 -40.39
CA ASN A 473 71.79 40.19 -41.47
C ASN A 473 71.63 41.70 -41.14
N GLY A 474 71.86 42.08 -39.88
CA GLY A 474 71.79 43.49 -39.44
C GLY A 474 70.37 44.03 -39.24
N GLY A 475 69.37 43.15 -39.14
CA GLY A 475 68.00 43.54 -38.79
C GLY A 475 67.90 44.13 -37.38
N THR A 476 67.12 45.20 -37.22
CA THR A 476 66.87 45.81 -35.89
C THR A 476 65.54 45.30 -35.34
N CYS A 477 65.54 44.79 -34.11
CA CYS A 477 64.31 44.35 -33.47
C CYS A 477 63.42 45.56 -33.13
N PHE A 478 62.15 45.51 -33.52
CA PHE A 478 61.16 46.53 -33.16
C PHE A 478 60.14 45.95 -32.19
N GLN A 479 60.16 46.47 -30.95
CA GLN A 479 59.24 46.10 -29.85
C GLN A 479 59.13 44.59 -29.60
N ASN A 480 60.21 43.83 -29.79
CA ASN A 480 60.25 42.38 -29.64
C ASN A 480 59.26 41.61 -30.55
N GLN A 481 58.73 42.26 -31.59
CA GLN A 481 57.61 41.75 -32.41
C GLN A 481 57.97 41.50 -33.86
N LYS A 482 58.97 42.21 -34.40
CA LYS A 482 59.41 42.02 -35.78
C LYS A 482 60.84 42.52 -35.97
N CYS A 483 61.56 41.86 -36.85
CA CYS A 483 62.83 42.36 -37.35
C CYS A 483 62.58 43.38 -38.47
N MET A 484 63.08 44.59 -38.29
CA MET A 484 63.15 45.60 -39.34
C MET A 484 64.37 45.31 -40.20
N CYS A 485 64.12 44.75 -41.39
CA CYS A 485 65.20 44.30 -42.27
C CYS A 485 65.80 45.46 -43.08
N PRO A 486 67.12 45.43 -43.30
CA PRO A 486 67.77 46.27 -44.31
C PRO A 486 67.18 46.01 -45.71
N PRO A 487 67.26 46.97 -46.64
CA PRO A 487 66.58 46.88 -47.94
C PRO A 487 66.94 45.64 -48.77
N GLU A 488 68.15 45.09 -48.58
CA GLU A 488 68.67 43.90 -49.26
C GLU A 488 68.09 42.57 -48.73
N PHE A 489 67.37 42.58 -47.60
CA PHE A 489 66.90 41.37 -46.92
C PHE A 489 65.40 41.41 -46.60
N LYS A 490 64.78 40.23 -46.51
CA LYS A 490 63.37 39.98 -46.17
C LYS A 490 63.24 38.68 -45.35
N GLY A 491 62.04 38.38 -44.86
CA GLY A 491 61.79 37.23 -43.99
C GLY A 491 61.49 37.68 -42.56
N VAL A 492 61.02 36.75 -41.72
CA VAL A 492 60.56 37.07 -40.35
C VAL A 492 61.73 37.52 -39.47
N LEU A 493 62.91 36.97 -39.72
CA LEU A 493 64.18 37.27 -39.04
C LEU A 493 65.20 37.92 -39.98
N CYS A 494 64.79 38.43 -41.15
CA CYS A 494 65.67 38.98 -42.20
C CYS A 494 66.65 37.95 -42.79
N GLU A 495 66.24 36.69 -42.80
CA GLU A 495 67.07 35.55 -43.20
C GLU A 495 67.21 35.40 -44.72
N GLN A 496 66.35 36.04 -45.52
CA GLN A 496 66.29 35.87 -46.97
C GLN A 496 66.81 37.11 -47.69
N LEU A 497 67.54 36.94 -48.79
CA LEU A 497 67.87 38.05 -49.70
C LEU A 497 66.62 38.52 -50.46
N ARG A 498 66.48 39.84 -50.58
CA ARG A 498 65.44 40.49 -51.37
C ARG A 498 65.91 40.62 -52.82
N CYS A 499 65.68 39.59 -53.62
CA CYS A 499 65.98 39.63 -55.05
C CYS A 499 64.93 40.51 -55.78
N GLU A 500 65.31 41.69 -56.27
CA GLU A 500 64.48 42.51 -57.16
C GLU A 500 64.83 42.24 -58.63
N GLY A 501 63.83 41.83 -59.42
CA GLY A 501 63.96 41.70 -60.87
C GLY A 501 64.59 40.40 -61.38
N GLU A 502 64.23 40.04 -62.62
CA GLU A 502 64.35 38.72 -63.27
C GLU A 502 65.79 38.18 -63.49
N LYS A 503 66.82 38.79 -62.89
CA LYS A 503 68.21 38.32 -63.01
C LYS A 503 69.01 38.66 -61.75
N GLY A 504 68.99 37.78 -60.75
CA GLY A 504 69.97 37.90 -59.67
C GLY A 504 69.69 37.14 -58.37
N CYS A 505 69.36 35.86 -58.43
CA CYS A 505 69.57 34.94 -57.30
C CYS A 505 69.83 33.54 -57.88
N ASN A 506 71.07 33.26 -58.30
CA ASN A 506 71.55 31.89 -58.57
C ASN A 506 73.08 31.80 -58.56
N GLY A 507 73.60 30.85 -57.78
CA GLY A 507 75.02 30.46 -57.73
C GLY A 507 75.44 30.08 -56.30
N ALA A 508 74.83 29.08 -55.68
CA ALA A 508 75.28 27.68 -55.67
C ALA A 508 76.57 27.43 -54.85
N SER A 509 76.43 26.75 -53.71
CA SER A 509 77.42 25.77 -53.29
C SER A 509 76.70 24.49 -52.88
N ALA A 510 77.02 23.44 -53.63
CA ALA A 510 76.49 22.10 -53.49
C ALA A 510 77.09 21.41 -52.27
N CYS A 511 76.28 20.61 -51.57
CA CYS A 511 76.77 19.36 -51.02
C CYS A 511 75.69 18.29 -51.19
N TYR A 512 76.02 17.36 -52.08
CA TYR A 512 75.34 16.12 -52.36
C TYR A 512 75.20 15.29 -51.08
N LEU A 513 74.00 14.76 -50.82
CA LEU A 513 73.79 13.38 -50.36
C LEU A 513 72.30 13.01 -50.55
N SER A 514 72.06 12.41 -51.71
CA SER A 514 70.79 11.86 -52.18
C SER A 514 70.38 10.62 -51.37
N LEU A 515 69.29 10.74 -50.59
CA LEU A 515 68.02 9.98 -50.68
C LEU A 515 67.98 8.47 -51.02
N ILE A 516 69.10 7.73 -50.98
CA ILE A 516 69.11 6.26 -51.24
C ILE A 516 69.19 5.42 -49.95
N THR A 517 69.33 6.02 -48.77
CA THR A 517 69.47 5.28 -47.50
C THR A 517 68.24 5.25 -46.59
N THR A 518 67.16 5.99 -46.87
CA THR A 518 65.94 5.99 -46.02
C THR A 518 64.79 5.11 -46.53
N VAL A 519 64.86 4.63 -47.78
CA VAL A 519 63.85 3.71 -48.35
C VAL A 519 64.14 2.23 -48.03
N LEU A 520 65.36 1.89 -47.58
CA LEU A 520 65.68 0.54 -47.09
C LEU A 520 65.50 0.31 -45.58
N CYS A 521 65.19 1.35 -44.78
CA CYS A 521 64.96 1.22 -43.33
C CYS A 521 63.48 1.11 -42.92
N LEU A 522 62.54 1.22 -43.87
CA LEU A 522 61.09 1.03 -43.61
C LEU A 522 60.57 -0.36 -44.01
N LEU A 523 61.43 -1.26 -44.52
CA LEU A 523 61.07 -2.63 -44.91
C LEU A 523 61.69 -3.72 -44.03
N THR A 524 62.43 -3.37 -42.97
CA THR A 524 63.02 -4.34 -42.02
C THR A 524 62.49 -4.23 -40.58
N SER A 525 61.60 -3.28 -40.28
CA SER A 525 60.92 -3.18 -38.97
C SER A 525 59.55 -3.86 -38.93
N SER A 526 59.09 -4.47 -40.03
CA SER A 526 57.84 -5.26 -40.11
C SER A 526 58.05 -6.77 -40.06
N LEU A 527 59.27 -7.26 -39.79
CA LEU A 527 59.60 -8.67 -39.59
C LEU A 527 60.49 -8.87 -38.35
N LEU A 528 60.00 -8.48 -37.18
CA LEU A 528 60.47 -8.93 -35.85
C LEU A 528 59.39 -8.61 -34.80
N ARG A 529 58.20 -9.17 -35.01
CA ARG A 529 57.21 -9.44 -33.96
C ARG A 529 56.72 -10.88 -34.13
N ALA A 530 57.64 -11.80 -33.90
CA ALA A 530 57.36 -13.21 -33.66
C ALA A 530 58.50 -13.74 -32.77
N SER A 531 58.12 -14.50 -31.74
CA SER A 531 58.97 -15.24 -30.79
C SER A 531 59.85 -14.44 -29.82
N ALA A 532 59.25 -14.02 -28.70
CA ALA A 532 59.58 -14.49 -27.34
C ALA A 532 58.61 -13.85 -26.33
#